data_AF-A0A8T4USE4-F1
#
_entry.id   AF-A0A8T4USE4-F1
#
_cell.length_a   1.000
_cell.length_b   1.000
_cell.length_c   1.000
_cell.angle_alpha   90.00
_cell.angle_beta   90.00
_cell.angle_gamma   90.00
#
_symmetry.space_group_name_H-M   'P 1'
#
loop_
_entity.id
_entity.type
_entity.pdbx_description
1 polymer ?
#
loop_
_entity_poly.entity_id
_entity_poly.type
_entity_poly.pdbx_seq_one_letter_code
_entity_poly.pdbx_strand_id
1 'polypeptide(L)'
;MVFEDLVSPASAKRHPLKLFFIGLGFAILSVLFSLWVFKQEASLVMIFLVVVMVMPLMYFTLKEEEEEDLSYRKELWLLGEHMKAVKFLLFLFLGFVVGFAIFYLLLPDPIVKDLFSMQIRTIENINSNVISGRSVGFGTFMAILNNNLRVLLFCLLFAFFFGAGAIFVLAWNASVISAAVGTYIRNALADYAHIVGLSKTAVYMNLFVAGIMRYMIHGVFEIGAYFVGAIAGGIISMALVNSNYRMLKYKRIVSDVAILVLIAVGLLFVGALVEVYITPLLF
;
A
#
# COMPACT_ATOMS: atom_id res chain seq x y z
N MET A 1 11.64 -5.55 20.74
CA MET A 1 10.86 -4.29 20.93
C MET A 1 9.47 -4.63 21.43
N VAL A 2 8.80 -3.75 22.19
CA VAL A 2 7.42 -3.97 22.69
C VAL A 2 6.43 -4.36 21.57
N PHE A 3 6.70 -3.91 20.33
CA PHE A 3 5.91 -4.25 19.15
C PHE A 3 6.17 -5.67 18.59
N GLU A 4 7.32 -6.30 18.89
CA GLU A 4 7.60 -7.69 18.48
C GLU A 4 6.72 -8.69 19.24
N ASP A 5 6.32 -8.37 20.47
CA ASP A 5 5.42 -9.19 21.27
C ASP A 5 3.94 -9.06 20.83
N LEU A 6 3.59 -8.04 20.05
CA LEU A 6 2.19 -7.82 19.61
C LEU A 6 1.77 -8.73 18.45
N VAL A 7 2.68 -9.04 17.52
CA VAL A 7 2.39 -9.92 16.37
C VAL A 7 3.63 -10.65 15.89
N SER A 8 3.67 -11.98 16.08
CA SER A 8 4.54 -12.84 15.29
C SER A 8 3.97 -13.04 13.88
N PRO A 9 4.80 -13.20 12.83
CA PRO A 9 4.27 -13.42 11.48
C PRO A 9 3.45 -14.71 11.37
N ALA A 10 3.77 -15.74 12.16
CA ALA A 10 2.93 -16.92 12.34
C ALA A 10 1.51 -16.60 12.86
N SER A 11 1.36 -15.65 13.78
CA SER A 11 0.05 -15.15 14.24
C SER A 11 -0.64 -14.30 13.16
N ALA A 12 0.13 -13.51 12.40
CA ALA A 12 -0.37 -12.70 11.31
C ALA A 12 -0.99 -13.52 10.17
N LYS A 13 -0.31 -14.62 9.78
CA LYS A 13 -0.79 -15.57 8.75
C LYS A 13 -2.13 -16.21 9.14
N ARG A 14 -2.39 -16.44 10.44
CA ARG A 14 -3.63 -17.06 10.94
C ARG A 14 -4.78 -16.07 11.13
N HIS A 15 -4.50 -14.81 11.43
CA HIS A 15 -5.51 -13.81 11.77
C HIS A 15 -5.31 -12.48 11.03
N PRO A 16 -5.52 -12.43 9.71
CA PRO A 16 -5.27 -11.24 8.90
C PRO A 16 -6.11 -10.02 9.33
N LEU A 17 -7.31 -10.23 9.88
CA LEU A 17 -8.13 -9.12 10.41
C LEU A 17 -7.49 -8.40 11.59
N LYS A 18 -6.65 -9.07 12.40
CA LYS A 18 -5.93 -8.38 13.50
C LYS A 18 -4.95 -7.34 12.93
N LEU A 19 -4.35 -7.63 11.78
CA LEU A 19 -3.38 -6.75 11.13
C LEU A 19 -4.03 -5.48 10.62
N PHE A 20 -5.29 -5.53 10.21
CA PHE A 20 -6.07 -4.33 9.90
C PHE A 20 -6.16 -3.38 11.10
N PHE A 21 -6.55 -3.88 12.28
CA PHE A 21 -6.66 -3.02 13.47
C PHE A 21 -5.31 -2.51 13.97
N ILE A 22 -4.25 -3.27 13.76
CA ILE A 22 -2.89 -2.85 14.09
C ILE A 22 -2.42 -1.75 13.15
N GLY A 23 -2.64 -1.92 11.84
CA GLY A 23 -2.35 -0.88 10.85
C GLY A 23 -3.12 0.40 11.14
N LEU A 24 -4.41 0.27 11.45
CA LEU A 24 -5.27 1.36 11.88
C LEU A 24 -4.70 2.08 13.11
N GLY A 25 -4.35 1.34 14.16
CA GLY A 25 -3.77 1.89 15.39
C GLY A 25 -2.46 2.62 15.13
N PHE A 26 -1.54 2.04 14.34
CA PHE A 26 -0.26 2.66 14.01
C PHE A 26 -0.42 3.94 13.18
N ALA A 27 -1.34 3.96 12.21
CA ALA A 27 -1.65 5.17 11.46
C ALA A 27 -2.21 6.27 12.36
N ILE A 28 -3.15 5.93 13.25
CA ILE A 28 -3.71 6.87 14.23
C ILE A 28 -2.61 7.45 15.13
N LEU A 29 -1.79 6.59 15.75
CA LEU A 29 -0.70 7.04 16.61
C LEU A 29 0.28 7.93 15.86
N SER A 30 0.64 7.56 14.64
CA SER A 30 1.61 8.32 13.84
C SER A 30 1.12 9.72 13.47
N VAL A 31 -0.17 9.87 13.14
CA VAL A 31 -0.79 11.19 12.93
C VAL A 31 -0.80 12.01 14.21
N LEU A 32 -1.21 11.42 15.34
CA LEU A 32 -1.26 12.12 16.62
C LEU A 32 0.12 12.62 17.04
N PHE A 33 1.14 11.77 16.95
CA PHE A 33 2.52 12.13 17.29
C PHE A 33 3.11 13.17 16.31
N SER A 34 2.85 13.05 15.01
CA SER A 34 3.36 14.03 14.04
C SER A 34 2.77 15.42 14.27
N LEU A 35 1.46 15.50 14.54
CA LEU A 35 0.78 16.76 14.87
C LEU A 35 1.16 17.31 16.25
N TRP A 36 1.50 16.46 17.20
CA TRP A 36 1.85 16.91 18.55
C TRP A 36 3.28 17.46 18.61
N VAL A 37 4.24 16.74 18.03
CA VAL A 37 5.69 17.02 18.21
C VAL A 37 6.31 17.69 16.98
N PHE A 38 5.85 17.37 15.77
CA PHE A 38 6.55 17.71 14.52
C PHE A 38 5.66 18.45 13.51
N LYS A 39 4.86 19.42 13.99
CA LYS A 39 3.84 20.13 13.18
C LYS A 39 4.30 20.59 11.80
N GLN A 40 5.50 21.17 11.70
CA GLN A 40 6.04 21.72 10.45
C GLN A 40 6.38 20.64 9.42
N GLU A 41 6.75 19.44 9.87
CA GLU A 41 7.18 18.32 9.02
C GLU A 41 6.19 17.14 9.11
N ALA A 42 4.96 17.41 9.58
CA ALA A 42 4.01 16.37 9.97
C ALA A 42 3.69 15.38 8.85
N SER A 43 3.73 15.85 7.59
CA SER A 43 3.43 15.06 6.40
C SER A 43 4.42 13.94 6.12
N LEU A 44 5.73 14.19 6.24
CA LEU A 44 6.74 13.14 6.11
C LEU A 44 6.88 12.34 7.41
N VAL A 45 6.80 13.02 8.56
CA VAL A 45 6.99 12.39 9.86
C VAL A 45 5.89 11.37 10.16
N MET A 46 4.63 11.60 9.77
CA MET A 46 3.58 10.58 9.97
C MET A 46 3.89 9.28 9.23
N ILE A 47 4.50 9.35 8.05
CA ILE A 47 4.89 8.16 7.27
C ILE A 47 6.07 7.48 7.93
N PHE A 48 7.08 8.27 8.32
CA PHE A 48 8.25 7.75 9.03
C PHE A 48 7.86 7.00 10.31
N LEU A 49 6.95 7.55 11.12
CA LEU A 49 6.50 6.91 12.37
C LEU A 49 5.78 5.58 12.10
N VAL A 50 4.87 5.52 11.11
CA VAL A 50 4.21 4.25 10.74
C VAL A 50 5.25 3.24 10.28
N VAL A 51 6.20 3.66 9.45
CA VAL A 51 7.27 2.80 8.94
C VAL A 51 8.08 2.21 10.09
N VAL A 52 8.51 3.03 11.05
CA VAL A 52 9.28 2.55 12.22
C VAL A 52 8.47 1.54 13.05
N MET A 53 7.18 1.77 13.27
CA MET A 53 6.33 0.84 14.03
C MET A 53 6.13 -0.51 13.32
N VAL A 54 6.11 -0.50 11.98
CA VAL A 54 5.76 -1.67 11.16
C VAL A 54 7.00 -2.43 10.68
N MET A 55 8.16 -1.77 10.64
CA MET A 55 9.40 -2.33 10.13
C MET A 55 9.77 -3.68 10.76
N PRO A 56 9.62 -3.92 12.09
CA PRO A 56 9.89 -5.23 12.67
C PRO A 56 9.02 -6.34 12.06
N LEU A 57 7.71 -6.10 11.95
CA LEU A 57 6.77 -7.06 11.38
C LEU A 57 7.14 -7.39 9.92
N MET A 58 7.48 -6.37 9.12
CA MET A 58 7.88 -6.55 7.73
C MET A 58 9.19 -7.32 7.62
N TYR A 59 10.17 -7.00 8.46
CA TYR A 59 11.45 -7.70 8.50
C TYR A 59 11.26 -9.19 8.81
N PHE A 60 10.51 -9.53 9.87
CA PHE A 60 10.27 -10.93 10.22
C PHE A 60 9.42 -11.65 9.17
N THR A 61 8.50 -10.95 8.52
CA THR A 61 7.73 -11.52 7.40
C THR A 61 8.65 -11.88 6.24
N LEU A 62 9.49 -10.95 5.78
CA LEU A 62 10.42 -11.20 4.67
C LEU A 62 11.41 -12.31 5.03
N LYS A 63 11.93 -12.31 6.26
CA LYS A 63 12.80 -13.37 6.74
C LYS A 63 12.14 -14.75 6.73
N GLU A 64 10.86 -14.87 7.13
CA GLU A 64 10.13 -16.12 7.03
C GLU A 64 9.93 -16.56 5.56
N GLU A 65 9.60 -15.62 4.66
CA GLU A 65 9.43 -15.93 3.23
C GLU A 65 10.76 -16.37 2.58
N GLU A 66 11.88 -15.77 2.99
CA GLU A 66 13.23 -16.19 2.60
C GLU A 66 13.56 -17.61 3.09
N GLU A 67 13.21 -17.94 4.33
CA GLU A 67 13.44 -19.27 4.91
C GLU A 67 12.58 -20.36 4.22
N GLU A 68 11.36 -20.03 3.81
CA GLU A 68 10.49 -20.96 3.05
C GLU A 68 11.03 -21.22 1.65
N ASP A 69 11.63 -20.23 0.99
CA ASP A 69 12.23 -20.36 -0.36
C ASP A 69 13.49 -21.25 -0.36
N LEU A 70 14.13 -21.42 0.81
CA LEU A 70 15.21 -22.39 1.01
C LEU A 70 14.74 -23.84 1.05
N SER A 71 13.44 -24.08 1.21
CA SER A 71 12.88 -25.43 1.32
C SER A 71 12.85 -26.15 -0.04
N TYR A 72 13.09 -27.47 -0.06
CA TYR A 72 13.01 -28.29 -1.28
C TYR A 72 11.54 -28.61 -1.65
N ARG A 73 10.68 -27.59 -1.74
CA ARG A 73 9.26 -27.76 -2.09
C ARG A 73 9.00 -27.40 -3.55
N LYS A 74 7.80 -27.73 -4.03
CA LYS A 74 7.35 -27.42 -5.40
C LYS A 74 7.01 -25.92 -5.49
N GLU A 75 7.27 -25.33 -6.64
CA GLU A 75 7.03 -23.92 -6.94
C GLU A 75 5.58 -23.47 -6.68
N LEU A 76 4.60 -24.25 -7.11
CA LEU A 76 3.16 -23.97 -6.84
C LEU A 76 2.83 -23.86 -5.35
N TRP A 77 3.55 -24.60 -4.50
CA TRP A 77 3.35 -24.52 -3.06
C TRP A 77 3.97 -23.24 -2.49
N LEU A 78 5.17 -22.88 -2.95
CA LEU A 78 5.87 -21.64 -2.56
C LEU A 78 5.02 -20.40 -2.90
N LEU A 79 4.46 -20.35 -4.12
CA LEU A 79 3.53 -19.29 -4.53
C LEU A 79 2.31 -19.18 -3.60
N GLY A 80 1.82 -20.31 -3.09
CA GLY A 80 0.73 -20.35 -2.12
C GLY A 80 1.10 -19.73 -0.78
N GLU A 81 2.33 -19.94 -0.29
CA GLU A 81 2.82 -19.32 0.95
C GLU A 81 3.04 -17.82 0.77
N HIS A 82 3.68 -17.40 -0.31
CA HIS A 82 3.86 -15.98 -0.63
C HIS A 82 2.51 -15.24 -0.70
N MET A 83 1.48 -15.88 -1.25
CA MET A 83 0.15 -15.28 -1.31
C MET A 83 -0.50 -15.12 0.07
N LYS A 84 -0.19 -16.00 1.04
CA LYS A 84 -0.64 -15.80 2.43
C LYS A 84 0.04 -14.59 3.05
N ALA A 85 1.33 -14.38 2.76
CA ALA A 85 2.07 -13.20 3.21
C ALA A 85 1.47 -11.91 2.64
N VAL A 86 1.30 -11.86 1.31
CA VAL A 86 0.63 -10.75 0.62
C VAL A 86 -0.75 -10.48 1.23
N LYS A 87 -1.55 -11.53 1.49
CA LYS A 87 -2.89 -11.37 2.05
C LYS A 87 -2.90 -10.62 3.38
N PHE A 88 -2.11 -11.01 4.38
CA PHE A 88 -2.17 -10.31 5.67
C PHE A 88 -1.56 -8.90 5.60
N LEU A 89 -0.59 -8.70 4.72
CA LEU A 89 0.00 -7.38 4.46
C LEU A 89 -1.00 -6.42 3.78
N LEU A 90 -1.89 -6.93 2.93
CA LEU A 90 -3.01 -6.16 2.38
C LEU A 90 -3.97 -5.69 3.48
N PHE A 91 -4.27 -6.52 4.50
CA PHE A 91 -5.09 -6.09 5.63
C PHE A 91 -4.40 -5.00 6.46
N LEU A 92 -3.09 -5.14 6.71
CA LEU A 92 -2.29 -4.10 7.38
C LEU A 92 -2.35 -2.77 6.61
N PHE A 93 -2.15 -2.83 5.29
CA PHE A 93 -2.23 -1.68 4.40
C PHE A 93 -3.62 -1.02 4.45
N LEU A 94 -4.69 -1.81 4.39
CA LEU A 94 -6.06 -1.31 4.50
C LEU A 94 -6.30 -0.60 5.86
N GLY A 95 -5.67 -1.11 6.92
CA GLY A 95 -5.64 -0.45 8.23
C GLY A 95 -5.03 0.95 8.15
N PHE A 96 -3.88 1.11 7.48
CA PHE A 96 -3.29 2.43 7.24
C PHE A 96 -4.22 3.34 6.45
N VAL A 97 -4.81 2.83 5.37
CA VAL A 97 -5.71 3.61 4.50
C VAL A 97 -6.88 4.17 5.31
N VAL A 98 -7.54 3.32 6.11
CA VAL A 98 -8.68 3.74 6.94
C VAL A 98 -8.23 4.71 8.03
N GLY A 99 -7.12 4.44 8.72
CA GLY A 99 -6.63 5.31 9.79
C GLY A 99 -6.28 6.71 9.33
N PHE A 100 -5.53 6.83 8.24
CA PHE A 100 -5.22 8.13 7.66
C PHE A 100 -6.47 8.81 7.08
N ALA A 101 -7.38 8.07 6.44
CA ALA A 101 -8.60 8.64 5.87
C ALA A 101 -9.52 9.22 6.96
N ILE A 102 -9.63 8.57 8.12
CA ILE A 102 -10.38 9.09 9.28
C ILE A 102 -9.86 10.48 9.68
N PHE A 103 -8.55 10.65 9.83
CA PHE A 103 -7.97 11.95 10.18
C PHE A 103 -8.12 12.98 9.06
N TYR A 104 -7.95 12.57 7.80
CA TYR A 104 -8.20 13.45 6.66
C TYR A 104 -9.63 14.00 6.69
N LEU A 105 -10.62 13.18 7.08
CA LEU A 105 -12.02 13.60 7.13
C LEU A 105 -12.33 14.49 8.34
N LEU A 106 -11.86 14.10 9.53
CA LEU A 106 -12.24 14.74 10.79
C LEU A 106 -11.51 16.06 11.09
N LEU A 107 -10.29 16.25 10.58
CA LEU A 107 -9.49 17.43 10.90
C LEU A 107 -9.90 18.68 10.09
N PRO A 108 -9.75 19.89 10.62
CA PRO A 108 -9.96 21.13 9.86
C PRO A 108 -9.05 21.25 8.63
N ASP A 109 -9.52 21.93 7.58
CA ASP A 109 -8.79 22.08 6.31
C ASP A 109 -7.36 22.62 6.43
N PRO A 110 -7.04 23.62 7.29
CA PRO A 110 -5.66 24.06 7.45
C PRO A 110 -4.75 22.94 7.95
N ILE A 111 -5.22 22.15 8.92
CA ILE A 111 -4.45 21.04 9.50
C ILE A 111 -4.28 19.92 8.46
N VAL A 112 -5.32 19.61 7.68
CA VAL A 112 -5.24 18.61 6.61
C VAL A 112 -4.24 19.03 5.52
N LYS A 113 -4.27 20.31 5.12
CA LYS A 113 -3.34 20.83 4.11
C LYS A 113 -1.89 20.76 4.55
N ASP A 114 -1.60 20.94 5.83
CA ASP A 114 -0.24 20.80 6.37
C ASP A 114 0.14 19.32 6.50
N LEU A 115 -0.72 18.51 7.15
CA LEU A 115 -0.48 17.09 7.44
C LEU A 115 -0.39 16.23 6.18
N PHE A 116 -1.21 16.50 5.15
CA PHE A 116 -1.22 15.74 3.90
C PHE A 116 -0.64 16.53 2.72
N SER A 117 0.11 17.61 2.98
CA SER A 117 0.67 18.49 1.95
C SER A 117 1.36 17.75 0.81
N MET A 118 2.24 16.79 1.14
CA MET A 118 2.99 16.02 0.15
C MET A 118 2.11 15.02 -0.60
N GLN A 119 1.14 14.41 0.07
CA GLN A 119 0.20 13.48 -0.53
C GLN A 119 -0.73 14.19 -1.51
N ILE A 120 -1.25 15.36 -1.13
CA ILE A 120 -2.10 16.20 -1.98
C ILE A 120 -1.35 16.64 -3.24
N ARG A 121 -0.12 17.15 -3.10
CA ARG A 121 0.75 17.51 -4.25
C ARG A 121 1.00 16.32 -5.18
N THR A 122 1.18 15.13 -4.61
CA THR A 122 1.36 13.91 -5.40
C THR A 122 0.12 13.60 -6.25
N ILE A 123 -1.08 13.72 -5.67
CA ILE A 123 -2.35 13.54 -6.38
C ILE A 123 -2.49 14.56 -7.51
N GLU A 124 -2.19 15.83 -7.26
CA GLU A 124 -2.24 16.90 -8.27
C GLU A 124 -1.28 16.64 -9.43
N ASN A 125 -0.06 16.16 -9.14
CA ASN A 125 0.92 15.79 -10.14
C ASN A 125 0.48 14.58 -10.98
N ILE A 126 -0.16 13.57 -10.37
CA ILE A 126 -0.68 12.42 -11.11
C ILE A 126 -1.83 12.89 -12.02
N ASN A 127 -2.80 13.62 -11.48
CA ASN A 127 -3.98 14.08 -12.22
C ASN A 127 -3.62 15.02 -13.38
N SER A 128 -2.67 15.94 -13.20
CA SER A 128 -2.23 16.83 -14.27
C SER A 128 -1.56 16.08 -15.43
N ASN A 129 -0.83 15.00 -15.14
CA ASN A 129 -0.24 14.13 -16.16
C ASN A 129 -1.29 13.26 -16.89
N VAL A 130 -2.38 12.89 -16.23
CA VAL A 130 -3.46 12.09 -16.83
C VAL A 130 -4.43 12.96 -17.65
N ILE A 131 -4.73 14.18 -17.20
CA ILE A 131 -5.77 15.05 -17.79
C ILE A 131 -5.21 15.92 -18.94
N SER A 132 -3.90 16.19 -18.99
CA SER A 132 -3.28 17.03 -20.02
C SER A 132 -3.20 16.39 -21.42
N GLY A 133 -3.39 15.07 -21.53
CA GLY A 133 -3.50 14.34 -22.79
C GLY A 133 -4.95 14.02 -23.12
N ARG A 134 -5.53 14.69 -24.11
CA ARG A 134 -6.92 14.51 -24.61
C ARG A 134 -7.15 13.16 -25.32
N SER A 135 -6.51 12.08 -24.87
CA SER A 135 -6.69 10.73 -25.41
C SER A 135 -7.58 9.92 -24.46
N VAL A 136 -8.82 9.68 -24.86
CA VAL A 136 -9.76 8.82 -24.13
C VAL A 136 -9.25 7.36 -24.19
N GLY A 137 -9.14 6.71 -23.03
CA GLY A 137 -8.88 5.28 -22.90
C GLY A 137 -7.39 4.89 -22.85
N PHE A 138 -6.74 4.76 -24.01
CA PHE A 138 -5.42 4.09 -24.07
C PHE A 138 -4.26 4.92 -23.49
N GLY A 139 -4.27 6.24 -23.68
CA GLY A 139 -3.22 7.11 -23.11
C GLY A 139 -3.28 7.17 -21.58
N THR A 140 -4.50 7.26 -21.03
CA THR A 140 -4.74 7.17 -19.57
C THR A 140 -4.30 5.82 -19.02
N PHE A 141 -4.63 4.72 -19.70
CA PHE A 141 -4.17 3.37 -19.32
C PHE A 141 -2.64 3.27 -19.26
N MET A 142 -1.94 3.74 -20.30
CA MET A 142 -0.47 3.72 -20.30
C MET A 142 0.13 4.65 -19.24
N ALA A 143 -0.47 5.80 -18.96
CA ALA A 143 -0.01 6.71 -17.92
C ALA A 143 -0.11 6.06 -16.53
N ILE A 144 -1.26 5.47 -16.21
CA ILE A 144 -1.50 4.74 -14.95
C ILE A 144 -0.56 3.55 -14.82
N LEU A 145 -0.48 2.69 -15.85
CA LEU A 145 0.37 1.51 -15.83
C LEU A 145 1.84 1.89 -15.63
N ASN A 146 2.35 2.92 -16.32
CA ASN A 146 3.72 3.38 -16.16
C ASN A 146 4.01 3.96 -14.77
N ASN A 147 3.04 4.68 -14.18
CA ASN A 147 3.19 5.17 -12.82
C ASN A 147 3.30 4.01 -11.83
N ASN A 148 2.40 3.03 -11.92
CA ASN A 148 2.40 1.87 -11.03
C ASN A 148 3.62 0.96 -11.25
N LEU A 149 4.12 0.82 -12.48
CA LEU A 149 5.39 0.12 -12.76
C LEU A 149 6.59 0.80 -12.09
N ARG A 150 6.63 2.13 -12.04
CA ARG A 150 7.68 2.85 -11.29
C ARG A 150 7.57 2.57 -9.79
N VAL A 151 6.36 2.57 -9.23
CA VAL A 151 6.16 2.23 -7.80
C VAL A 151 6.61 0.79 -7.52
N LEU A 152 6.25 -0.18 -8.37
CA LEU A 152 6.71 -1.56 -8.25
C LEU A 152 8.24 -1.67 -8.28
N LEU A 153 8.89 -0.96 -9.21
CA LEU A 153 10.34 -0.91 -9.29
C LEU A 153 10.94 -0.36 -7.99
N PHE A 154 10.37 0.72 -7.43
CA PHE A 154 10.81 1.24 -6.14
C PHE A 154 10.61 0.24 -5.01
N CYS A 155 9.48 -0.46 -4.94
CA CYS A 155 9.25 -1.51 -3.94
C CYS A 155 10.31 -2.62 -4.05
N LEU A 156 10.59 -3.10 -5.26
CA LEU A 156 11.60 -4.14 -5.50
C LEU A 156 12.99 -3.66 -5.08
N LEU A 157 13.41 -2.47 -5.53
CA LEU A 157 14.74 -1.93 -5.22
C LEU A 157 14.91 -1.61 -3.74
N PHE A 158 13.89 -1.02 -3.10
CA PHE A 158 13.94 -0.73 -1.67
C PHE A 158 13.99 -2.01 -0.84
N ALA A 159 13.25 -3.04 -1.23
CA ALA A 159 13.36 -4.34 -0.57
C ALA A 159 14.72 -4.99 -0.82
N PHE A 160 15.25 -4.88 -2.04
CA PHE A 160 16.56 -5.41 -2.38
C PHE A 160 17.70 -4.76 -1.59
N PHE A 161 17.73 -3.44 -1.47
CA PHE A 161 18.82 -2.74 -0.78
C PHE A 161 18.64 -2.64 0.73
N PHE A 162 17.40 -2.53 1.20
CA PHE A 162 17.11 -2.21 2.61
C PHE A 162 16.23 -3.26 3.31
N GLY A 163 16.00 -4.42 2.69
CA GLY A 163 15.19 -5.52 3.25
C GLY A 163 13.72 -5.10 3.44
N ALA A 164 13.35 -4.71 4.66
CA ALA A 164 11.99 -4.23 4.96
C ALA A 164 11.67 -2.84 4.36
N GLY A 165 12.61 -2.19 3.65
CA GLY A 165 12.48 -0.81 3.16
C GLY A 165 11.29 -0.54 2.23
N ALA A 166 10.74 -1.55 1.55
CA ALA A 166 9.55 -1.38 0.72
C ALA A 166 8.33 -0.88 1.51
N ILE A 167 8.30 -1.08 2.84
CA ILE A 167 7.22 -0.58 3.70
C ILE A 167 7.10 0.94 3.66
N PHE A 168 8.19 1.66 3.40
CA PHE A 168 8.15 3.11 3.23
C PHE A 168 7.29 3.50 2.02
N VAL A 169 7.54 2.85 0.88
CA VAL A 169 6.79 3.09 -0.36
C VAL A 169 5.31 2.72 -0.20
N LEU A 170 5.04 1.65 0.54
CA LEU A 170 3.68 1.17 0.81
C LEU A 170 2.93 2.08 1.79
N ALA A 171 3.55 2.51 2.89
CA ALA A 171 2.94 3.46 3.83
C ALA A 171 2.70 4.82 3.16
N TRP A 172 3.63 5.27 2.31
CA TRP A 172 3.44 6.44 1.47
C TRP A 172 2.21 6.30 0.57
N ASN A 173 2.11 5.20 -0.20
CA ASN A 173 0.95 4.94 -1.06
C ASN A 173 -0.36 4.89 -0.27
N ALA A 174 -0.37 4.26 0.90
CA ALA A 174 -1.55 4.23 1.76
C ALA A 174 -2.02 5.65 2.10
N SER A 175 -1.11 6.55 2.49
CA SER A 175 -1.45 7.94 2.80
C SER A 175 -1.93 8.75 1.60
N VAL A 176 -1.38 8.50 0.41
CA VAL A 176 -1.84 9.11 -0.86
C VAL A 176 -3.28 8.67 -1.16
N ILE A 177 -3.55 7.37 -1.08
CA ILE A 177 -4.90 6.83 -1.28
C ILE A 177 -5.87 7.41 -0.24
N SER A 178 -5.48 7.49 1.03
CA SER A 178 -6.31 8.11 2.07
C SER A 178 -6.64 9.57 1.82
N ALA A 179 -5.68 10.35 1.31
CA ALA A 179 -5.92 11.74 0.93
C ALA A 179 -6.87 11.84 -0.28
N ALA A 180 -6.75 10.93 -1.25
CA ALA A 180 -7.64 10.86 -2.41
C ALA A 180 -9.07 10.47 -2.02
N VAL A 181 -9.23 9.45 -1.16
CA VAL A 181 -10.50 9.03 -0.56
C VAL A 181 -11.12 10.19 0.22
N GLY A 182 -10.34 10.82 1.10
CA GLY A 182 -10.81 11.92 1.94
C GLY A 182 -11.23 13.15 1.13
N THR A 183 -10.49 13.48 0.06
CA THR A 183 -10.85 14.57 -0.86
C THR A 183 -12.14 14.27 -1.61
N TYR A 184 -12.28 13.06 -2.14
CA TYR A 184 -13.50 12.62 -2.83
C TYR A 184 -14.73 12.76 -1.92
N ILE A 185 -14.64 12.27 -0.68
CA ILE A 185 -15.74 12.34 0.29
C ILE A 185 -16.08 13.78 0.66
N ARG A 186 -15.07 14.62 0.93
CA ARG A 186 -15.29 16.04 1.26
C ARG A 186 -15.97 16.81 0.13
N ASN A 187 -15.55 16.57 -1.11
CA ASN A 187 -16.15 17.21 -2.28
C ASN A 187 -17.59 16.74 -2.46
N ALA A 188 -17.84 15.43 -2.40
CA ALA A 188 -19.19 14.89 -2.47
C ALA A 188 -20.09 15.49 -1.36
N LEU A 189 -19.59 15.59 -0.13
CA LEU A 189 -20.33 16.20 0.98
C LEU A 189 -20.63 17.69 0.76
N ALA A 190 -19.71 18.45 0.17
CA ALA A 190 -19.96 19.85 -0.16
C ALA A 190 -21.11 19.96 -1.18
N ASP A 191 -21.14 19.09 -2.19
CA ASP A 191 -22.21 19.03 -3.19
C ASP A 191 -23.56 18.62 -2.57
N TYR A 192 -23.56 17.64 -1.66
CA TYR A 192 -24.77 17.17 -0.96
C TYR A 192 -25.28 18.14 0.13
N ALA A 193 -24.39 18.91 0.77
CA ALA A 193 -24.74 19.86 1.82
C ALA A 193 -25.66 21.00 1.32
N HIS A 194 -25.67 21.26 0.00
CA HIS A 194 -26.59 22.20 -0.63
C HIS A 194 -28.04 21.68 -0.73
N ILE A 195 -28.29 20.37 -0.60
CA ILE A 195 -29.56 19.76 -1.01
C ILE A 195 -30.41 19.26 0.17
N VAL A 196 -29.84 18.80 1.30
CA VAL A 196 -30.66 18.27 2.41
C VAL A 196 -30.02 18.52 3.79
N GLY A 197 -30.71 19.28 4.64
CA GLY A 197 -30.51 19.19 6.09
C GLY A 197 -31.08 17.87 6.62
N LEU A 198 -30.31 17.17 7.47
CA LEU A 198 -30.78 16.14 8.42
C LEU A 198 -30.63 14.62 8.14
N SER A 199 -29.61 14.14 7.40
CA SER A 199 -29.12 12.74 7.58
C SER A 199 -27.60 12.59 7.53
N LYS A 200 -26.90 13.61 8.04
CA LYS A 200 -25.44 13.80 7.99
C LYS A 200 -24.67 12.47 8.18
N THR A 201 -24.87 11.73 9.26
CA THR A 201 -24.07 10.54 9.60
C THR A 201 -24.24 9.35 8.64
N ALA A 202 -25.45 9.06 8.17
CA ALA A 202 -25.68 7.94 7.23
C ALA A 202 -25.07 8.25 5.85
N VAL A 203 -25.15 9.50 5.41
CA VAL A 203 -24.49 9.99 4.19
C VAL A 203 -22.97 9.95 4.34
N TYR A 204 -22.42 10.37 5.49
CA TYR A 204 -20.98 10.25 5.78
C TYR A 204 -20.48 8.81 5.65
N MET A 205 -21.19 7.85 6.26
CA MET A 205 -20.77 6.44 6.23
C MET A 205 -20.90 5.82 4.84
N ASN A 206 -21.98 6.12 4.11
CA ASN A 206 -22.14 5.62 2.74
C ASN A 206 -21.05 6.18 1.82
N LEU A 207 -20.81 7.50 1.85
CA LEU A 207 -19.75 8.14 1.06
C LEU A 207 -18.36 7.65 1.47
N PHE A 208 -18.14 7.36 2.75
CA PHE A 208 -16.88 6.79 3.23
C PHE A 208 -16.60 5.43 2.61
N VAL A 209 -17.58 4.52 2.68
CA VAL A 209 -17.46 3.18 2.08
C VAL A 209 -17.32 3.29 0.56
N ALA A 210 -18.14 4.11 -0.10
CA ALA A 210 -18.07 4.34 -1.54
C ALA A 210 -16.72 4.91 -1.97
N GLY A 211 -16.18 5.87 -1.22
CA GLY A 211 -14.87 6.46 -1.47
C GLY A 211 -13.75 5.43 -1.37
N ILE A 212 -13.72 4.62 -0.31
CA ILE A 212 -12.74 3.53 -0.19
C ILE A 212 -12.90 2.52 -1.33
N MET A 213 -14.14 2.09 -1.62
CA MET A 213 -14.41 1.09 -2.67
C MET A 213 -13.95 1.57 -4.04
N ARG A 214 -14.17 2.84 -4.38
CA ARG A 214 -13.73 3.44 -5.66
C ARG A 214 -12.24 3.19 -5.93
N TYR A 215 -11.39 3.37 -4.93
CA TYR A 215 -9.93 3.17 -5.07
C TYR A 215 -9.49 1.73 -4.81
N MET A 216 -10.22 0.95 -3.99
CA MET A 216 -9.81 -0.42 -3.67
C MET A 216 -10.15 -1.46 -4.75
N ILE A 217 -11.06 -1.18 -5.68
CA ILE A 217 -11.39 -2.11 -6.78
C ILE A 217 -10.16 -2.41 -7.65
N HIS A 218 -9.42 -1.39 -8.07
CA HIS A 218 -8.13 -1.57 -8.75
C HIS A 218 -6.97 -1.66 -7.76
N GLY A 219 -7.03 -0.91 -6.65
CA GLY A 219 -5.95 -0.83 -5.67
C GLY A 219 -5.58 -2.17 -5.03
N VAL A 220 -6.51 -3.12 -4.87
CA VAL A 220 -6.16 -4.46 -4.37
C VAL A 220 -5.16 -5.19 -5.26
N PHE A 221 -5.26 -5.00 -6.58
CA PHE A 221 -4.32 -5.58 -7.55
C PHE A 221 -2.98 -4.87 -7.52
N GLU A 222 -3.00 -3.53 -7.46
CA GLU A 222 -1.79 -2.70 -7.45
C GLU A 222 -0.97 -2.91 -6.19
N ILE A 223 -1.59 -2.79 -5.02
CA ILE A 223 -0.92 -2.99 -3.75
C ILE A 223 -0.49 -4.45 -3.59
N GLY A 224 -1.30 -5.40 -4.09
CA GLY A 224 -0.91 -6.80 -4.18
C GLY A 224 0.38 -6.98 -4.99
N ALA A 225 0.48 -6.35 -6.16
CA ALA A 225 1.69 -6.36 -6.97
C ALA A 225 2.90 -5.77 -6.24
N TYR A 226 2.72 -4.67 -5.51
CA TYR A 226 3.79 -4.04 -4.75
C TYR A 226 4.31 -4.93 -3.62
N PHE A 227 3.43 -5.63 -2.91
CA PHE A 227 3.84 -6.61 -1.92
C PHE A 227 4.54 -7.81 -2.54
N VAL A 228 4.07 -8.32 -3.68
CA VAL A 228 4.77 -9.39 -4.42
C VAL A 228 6.16 -8.93 -4.85
N GLY A 229 6.29 -7.70 -5.38
CA GLY A 229 7.58 -7.12 -5.73
C GLY A 229 8.50 -6.88 -4.53
N ALA A 230 7.94 -6.50 -3.38
CA ALA A 230 8.70 -6.37 -2.14
C ALA A 230 9.24 -7.72 -1.64
N ILE A 231 8.44 -8.78 -1.69
CA ILE A 231 8.88 -10.14 -1.35
C ILE A 231 9.98 -10.59 -2.32
N ALA A 232 9.79 -10.38 -3.62
CA ALA A 232 10.79 -10.71 -4.65
C ALA A 232 12.13 -9.97 -4.42
N GLY A 233 12.06 -8.68 -4.06
CA GLY A 233 13.24 -7.88 -3.72
C GLY A 233 13.94 -8.35 -2.43
N GLY A 234 13.19 -8.76 -1.40
CA GLY A 234 13.74 -9.31 -0.17
C GLY A 234 14.47 -10.63 -0.41
N ILE A 235 13.82 -11.56 -1.10
CA ILE A 235 14.37 -12.88 -1.45
C ILE A 235 15.70 -12.74 -2.21
N ILE A 236 15.77 -11.89 -3.23
CA ILE A 236 17.00 -11.71 -4.02
C ILE A 236 18.10 -10.97 -3.23
N SER A 237 17.75 -10.08 -2.30
CA SER A 237 18.70 -9.45 -1.38
C SER A 237 19.47 -10.50 -0.60
N MET A 238 18.74 -11.44 0.01
CA MET A 238 19.35 -12.47 0.84
C MET A 238 20.17 -13.48 0.03
N ALA A 239 19.69 -13.83 -1.16
CA ALA A 239 20.41 -14.66 -2.12
C ALA A 239 21.82 -14.11 -2.44
N LEU A 240 21.97 -12.79 -2.45
CA LEU A 240 23.24 -12.10 -2.70
C LEU A 240 24.14 -12.06 -1.46
N VAL A 241 23.58 -11.83 -0.28
CA VAL A 241 24.34 -11.63 0.97
C VAL A 241 24.89 -12.93 1.55
N ASN A 242 24.16 -14.04 1.40
CA ASN A 242 24.58 -15.33 1.95
C ASN A 242 25.55 -16.07 1.02
N SER A 243 26.83 -16.13 1.40
CA SER A 243 27.89 -16.86 0.68
C SER A 243 27.69 -18.39 0.61
N ASN A 244 26.74 -18.95 1.37
CA ASN A 244 26.46 -20.39 1.44
C ASN A 244 25.53 -20.92 0.34
N TYR A 245 25.07 -20.07 -0.59
CA TYR A 245 24.28 -20.51 -1.72
C TYR A 245 25.15 -21.27 -2.75
N ARG A 246 25.08 -22.61 -2.73
CA ARG A 246 25.60 -23.44 -3.83
C ARG A 246 24.98 -22.97 -5.15
N MET A 247 25.74 -22.94 -6.25
CA MET A 247 25.30 -22.40 -7.55
C MET A 247 23.93 -22.91 -8.05
N LEU A 248 23.58 -24.18 -7.77
CA LEU A 248 22.28 -24.75 -8.13
C LEU A 248 21.10 -24.14 -7.37
N LYS A 249 21.31 -23.70 -6.12
CA LYS A 249 20.29 -22.99 -5.32
C LYS A 249 20.07 -21.56 -5.83
N TYR A 250 21.16 -20.88 -6.19
CA TYR A 250 21.08 -19.51 -6.71
C TYR A 250 20.24 -19.42 -7.99
N LYS A 251 20.45 -20.34 -8.95
CA LYS A 251 19.67 -20.36 -10.21
C LYS A 251 18.17 -20.53 -9.97
N ARG A 252 17.79 -21.35 -8.98
CA ARG A 252 16.38 -21.55 -8.62
C ARG A 252 15.77 -20.25 -8.07
N ILE A 253 16.42 -19.64 -7.08
CA ILE A 253 15.94 -18.39 -6.46
C ILE A 253 15.75 -17.28 -7.49
N VAL A 254 16.71 -17.12 -8.41
CA VAL A 254 16.58 -16.12 -9.49
C VAL A 254 15.38 -16.41 -10.39
N SER A 255 15.08 -17.68 -10.67
CA SER A 255 13.90 -18.08 -11.43
C SER A 255 12.61 -17.76 -10.67
N ASP A 256 12.55 -18.08 -9.39
CA ASP A 256 11.37 -17.85 -8.53
C ASP A 256 11.10 -16.34 -8.40
N VAL A 257 12.14 -15.53 -8.19
CA VAL A 257 12.07 -14.07 -8.18
C VAL A 257 11.57 -13.53 -9.52
N ALA A 258 12.06 -14.05 -10.65
CA ALA A 258 11.58 -13.63 -11.97
C ALA A 258 10.09 -13.91 -12.15
N ILE A 259 9.60 -15.05 -11.64
CA ILE A 259 8.18 -15.43 -11.70
C ILE A 259 7.34 -14.52 -10.81
N LEU A 260 7.79 -14.20 -9.60
CA LEU A 260 7.13 -13.22 -8.74
C LEU A 260 7.04 -11.84 -9.40
N VAL A 261 8.12 -11.37 -10.04
CA VAL A 261 8.10 -10.10 -10.77
C VAL A 261 7.11 -10.13 -11.92
N LEU A 262 7.05 -11.22 -12.69
CA LEU A 262 6.06 -11.38 -13.77
C LEU A 262 4.63 -11.38 -13.23
N ILE A 263 4.38 -12.04 -12.09
CA ILE A 263 3.08 -12.02 -11.41
C ILE A 263 2.72 -10.59 -10.99
N ALA A 264 3.65 -9.85 -10.40
CA ALA A 264 3.44 -8.46 -9.99
C ALA A 264 3.08 -7.57 -11.20
N VAL A 265 3.82 -7.68 -12.30
CA VAL A 265 3.53 -6.94 -13.54
C VAL A 265 2.16 -7.31 -14.10
N GLY A 266 1.79 -8.59 -14.08
CA GLY A 266 0.47 -9.06 -14.49
C GLY A 266 -0.65 -8.48 -13.63
N LEU A 267 -0.47 -8.43 -12.31
CA LEU A 267 -1.41 -7.80 -11.38
C LEU A 267 -1.57 -6.29 -11.66
N LEU A 268 -0.48 -5.57 -11.94
CA LEU A 268 -0.55 -4.15 -12.32
C LEU A 268 -1.33 -3.93 -13.63
N PHE A 269 -1.14 -4.81 -14.61
CA PHE A 269 -1.88 -4.74 -15.86
C PHE A 269 -3.39 -4.92 -15.61
N VAL A 270 -3.78 -5.89 -14.77
CA VAL A 270 -5.18 -6.08 -14.35
C VAL A 270 -5.70 -4.86 -13.59
N GLY A 271 -4.92 -4.31 -12.65
CA GLY A 271 -5.27 -3.10 -11.90
C GLY A 271 -5.56 -1.91 -12.83
N ALA A 272 -4.67 -1.64 -13.79
CA ALA A 272 -4.84 -0.56 -14.76
C ALA A 272 -6.06 -0.77 -15.68
N LEU A 273 -6.36 -2.01 -16.09
CA LEU A 273 -7.58 -2.30 -16.84
C LEU A 273 -8.83 -2.02 -16.02
N VAL A 274 -8.84 -2.45 -14.76
CA VAL A 274 -9.94 -2.21 -13.82
C VAL A 274 -10.13 -0.71 -13.60
N GLU A 275 -9.06 0.05 -13.37
CA GLU A 275 -9.13 1.49 -13.11
C GLU A 275 -9.65 2.28 -14.30
N VAL A 276 -9.23 1.95 -15.52
CA VAL A 276 -9.58 2.73 -16.70
C VAL A 276 -10.92 2.34 -17.30
N TYR A 277 -11.27 1.05 -17.29
CA TYR A 277 -12.44 0.56 -18.01
C TYR A 277 -13.59 0.12 -17.12
N ILE A 278 -13.35 -0.24 -15.85
CA ILE A 278 -14.38 -0.78 -14.95
C ILE A 278 -14.76 0.25 -13.89
N THR A 279 -13.80 0.85 -13.18
CA THR A 279 -14.07 1.83 -12.11
C THR A 279 -14.95 3.00 -12.58
N PRO A 280 -14.77 3.61 -13.77
CA PRO A 280 -15.60 4.72 -14.24
C PRO A 280 -17.03 4.32 -14.61
N LEU A 281 -17.31 3.02 -14.79
CA LEU A 281 -18.67 2.52 -15.01
C LEU A 281 -19.45 2.38 -13.69
N LEU A 282 -18.74 2.36 -12.55
CA LEU A 282 -19.30 2.13 -11.22
C LEU A 282 -19.38 3.42 -10.38
N PHE A 283 -18.56 4.43 -10.67
CA PHE A 283 -18.42 5.68 -9.89
C PHE A 283 -18.27 6.92 -10.77
#